data_AF-A0A964PF27-F1
#
_entry.id   AF-A0A964PF27-F1
#
_cell.length_a   1.000
_cell.length_b   1.000
_cell.length_c   1.000
_cell.angle_alpha   90.00
_cell.angle_beta   90.00
_cell.angle_gamma   90.00
#
_symmetry.space_group_name_H-M   'P 1'
#
loop_
_entity.id
_entity.type
_entity.pdbx_description
1 polymer ?
#
loop_
_entity_poly.entity_id
_entity_poly.type
_entity_poly.pdbx_seq_one_letter_code
_entity_poly.pdbx_strand_id
1 'polypeptide(L)'
;MSKSVKVARQFWAQAIRDGVASVNPFAHLRTPSEVNTARAFFVDRATFTRVLEACPDAEWRLLLALARYGGLRTPSEPFTLQWPDVNWERDRFRIVAPKTKHDDGGERWIPLFPEMRPYLEEAFDLAEPGAVHVITRCRDANINLRTQLTRICGRAGVKTWPRLFQNLRASRETELAETFPIHVVAEWLGNSPKTALAHYTQTTEEHFRLAAHNPAQQAAEMPCAEPQGEKVEKPEREMLQAVASSCGHTQNYLVTPTGFEPVSRP
;
A
#
# COMPACT_ATOMS: atom_id res chain seq x y z
N MET A 1 -22.85 9.82 16.45
CA MET A 1 -23.49 11.06 15.99
C MET A 1 -23.25 11.35 14.50
N SER A 2 -22.02 11.28 13.96
CA SER A 2 -21.77 11.62 12.54
C SER A 2 -22.51 10.73 11.53
N LYS A 3 -22.54 9.41 11.75
CA LYS A 3 -23.22 8.46 10.83
C LYS A 3 -24.72 8.74 10.70
N SER A 4 -25.42 8.98 11.80
CA SER A 4 -26.86 9.27 11.79
C SER A 4 -27.19 10.56 11.04
N VAL A 5 -26.37 11.61 11.23
CA VAL A 5 -26.50 12.87 10.49
C VAL A 5 -26.27 12.68 8.99
N LYS A 6 -25.27 11.86 8.60
CA LYS A 6 -25.03 11.54 7.18
C LYS A 6 -26.21 10.81 6.55
N VAL A 7 -26.73 9.79 7.24
CA VAL A 7 -27.90 9.02 6.77
C VAL A 7 -29.11 9.93 6.63
N ALA A 8 -29.40 10.75 7.64
CA ALA A 8 -30.51 11.69 7.60
C ALA A 8 -30.39 12.68 6.44
N ARG A 9 -29.19 13.24 6.22
CA ARG A 9 -28.93 14.13 5.08
C ARG A 9 -29.13 13.44 3.73
N GLN A 10 -28.63 12.21 3.56
CA GLN A 10 -28.78 11.45 2.32
C GLN A 10 -30.24 11.10 2.04
N PHE A 11 -30.97 10.64 3.07
CA PHE A 11 -32.39 10.32 2.96
C PHE A 11 -33.21 11.54 2.52
N TRP A 12 -33.02 12.69 3.18
CA TRP A 12 -33.73 13.92 2.79
C TRP A 12 -33.28 14.47 1.43
N ALA A 13 -32.01 14.28 1.04
CA ALA A 13 -31.57 14.62 -0.31
C ALA A 13 -32.29 13.77 -1.38
N GLN A 14 -32.59 12.50 -1.09
CA GLN A 14 -33.40 11.67 -1.97
C GLN A 14 -34.87 12.12 -1.96
N ALA A 15 -35.46 12.39 -0.79
CA ALA A 15 -36.82 12.90 -0.69
C ALA A 15 -37.04 14.21 -1.47
N ILE A 16 -36.02 15.08 -1.55
CA ILE A 16 -36.07 16.29 -2.39
C ILE A 16 -36.02 15.94 -3.87
N ARG A 17 -35.13 15.02 -4.29
CA ARG A 17 -35.07 14.56 -5.69
C ARG A 17 -36.39 13.94 -6.15
N ASP A 18 -37.08 13.24 -5.25
CA ASP A 18 -38.36 12.60 -5.51
C ASP A 18 -39.55 13.57 -5.39
N GLY A 19 -39.31 14.85 -5.06
CA GLY A 19 -40.36 15.86 -4.91
C GLY A 19 -41.22 15.74 -3.65
N VAL A 20 -40.89 14.81 -2.74
CA VAL A 20 -41.60 14.57 -1.48
C VAL A 20 -41.29 15.66 -0.44
N ALA A 21 -40.13 16.32 -0.57
CA ALA A 21 -39.70 17.40 0.30
C ALA A 21 -39.10 18.56 -0.50
N SER A 22 -39.18 19.78 0.03
CA SER A 22 -38.56 20.96 -0.58
C SER A 22 -37.23 21.37 0.06
N VAL A 23 -36.98 20.95 1.32
CA VAL A 23 -35.80 21.35 2.09
C VAL A 23 -35.27 20.18 2.92
N ASN A 24 -33.95 20.14 3.13
CA ASN A 24 -33.30 19.16 3.99
C ASN A 24 -33.03 19.77 5.37
N PRO A 25 -33.77 19.39 6.42
CA PRO A 25 -33.65 20.01 7.75
C PRO A 25 -32.29 19.75 8.40
N PHE A 26 -31.54 18.75 7.93
CA PHE A 26 -30.23 18.38 8.48
C PHE A 26 -29.05 18.97 7.70
N ALA A 27 -29.30 19.77 6.66
CA ALA A 27 -28.24 20.29 5.79
C ALA A 27 -27.20 21.13 6.54
N HIS A 28 -27.62 21.88 7.56
CA HIS A 28 -26.78 22.77 8.36
C HIS A 28 -25.90 22.02 9.39
N LEU A 29 -26.18 20.75 9.67
CA LEU A 29 -25.44 19.98 10.66
C LEU A 29 -24.04 19.62 10.12
N ARG A 30 -23.01 20.13 10.79
CA ARG A 30 -21.62 19.76 10.53
C ARG A 30 -21.36 18.34 11.02
N THR A 31 -20.83 17.51 10.13
CA THR A 31 -20.30 16.20 10.50
C THR A 31 -18.79 16.32 10.73
N PRO A 32 -18.27 15.89 11.89
CA PRO A 32 -16.82 15.88 12.11
C PRO A 32 -16.13 14.98 11.07
N SER A 33 -14.86 15.29 10.80
CA SER A 33 -13.96 14.48 9.94
C SER A 33 -14.01 13.00 10.36
N GLU A 34 -14.10 12.10 9.39
CA GLU A 34 -14.10 10.65 9.64
C GLU A 34 -12.71 10.08 9.92
N VAL A 35 -11.65 10.86 9.67
CA VAL A 35 -10.27 10.43 9.89
C VAL A 35 -9.92 10.65 11.36
N ASN A 36 -10.00 9.58 12.15
CA ASN A 36 -9.55 9.56 13.54
C ASN A 36 -8.16 8.94 13.63
N THR A 37 -7.13 9.78 13.66
CA THR A 37 -5.72 9.38 13.82
C THR A 37 -5.36 8.96 15.24
N ALA A 38 -6.15 9.29 16.26
CA ALA A 38 -5.87 8.91 17.66
C ALA A 38 -5.88 7.38 17.90
N ARG A 39 -6.35 6.61 16.92
CA ARG A 39 -6.35 5.13 16.93
C ARG A 39 -5.44 4.54 15.86
N ALA A 40 -4.62 5.35 15.21
CA ALA A 40 -3.51 4.88 14.38
C ALA A 40 -2.50 4.16 15.28
N PHE A 41 -1.95 3.07 14.77
CA PHE A 41 -0.93 2.30 15.47
C PHE A 41 -0.11 1.54 14.44
N PHE A 42 1.20 1.73 14.47
CA PHE A 42 2.14 0.99 13.65
C PHE A 42 2.55 -0.30 14.38
N VAL A 43 2.28 -1.45 13.76
CA VAL A 43 2.68 -2.76 14.27
C VAL A 43 4.00 -3.13 13.62
N ASP A 44 5.09 -2.91 14.34
CA ASP A 44 6.44 -3.25 13.89
C ASP A 44 6.63 -4.76 13.68
N ARG A 45 7.67 -5.13 12.94
CA ARG A 45 7.96 -6.52 12.58
C ARG A 45 8.23 -7.40 13.81
N ALA A 46 8.97 -6.92 14.80
CA ALA A 46 9.31 -7.71 15.98
C ALA A 46 8.05 -8.02 16.82
N THR A 47 7.19 -7.02 17.03
CA THR A 47 5.89 -7.20 17.67
C THR A 47 5.02 -8.20 16.90
N PHE A 48 4.98 -8.08 15.57
CA PHE A 48 4.16 -8.97 14.75
C PHE A 48 4.67 -10.42 14.74
N THR A 49 6.00 -10.63 14.69
CA THR A 49 6.61 -11.97 14.78
C THR A 49 6.19 -12.68 16.06
N ARG A 50 6.27 -12.01 17.22
CA ARG A 50 5.80 -12.59 18.51
C ARG A 50 4.32 -12.99 18.47
N VAL A 51 3.49 -12.18 17.80
CA VAL A 51 2.06 -12.49 17.63
C VAL A 51 1.86 -13.70 16.73
N LEU A 52 2.62 -13.83 15.63
CA LEU A 52 2.57 -14.98 14.73
C LEU A 52 3.01 -16.27 15.43
N GLU A 53 4.07 -16.22 16.24
CA GLU A 53 4.57 -17.38 17.01
C GLU A 53 3.54 -17.87 18.05
N ALA A 54 2.68 -16.98 18.56
CA ALA A 54 1.64 -17.32 19.53
C ALA A 54 0.32 -17.82 18.89
N CYS A 55 0.24 -17.86 17.56
CA CYS A 55 -0.95 -18.33 16.85
C CYS A 55 -1.23 -19.80 17.17
N PRO A 56 -2.52 -20.20 17.24
CA PRO A 56 -2.91 -21.56 17.61
C PRO A 56 -2.61 -22.60 16.52
N ASP A 57 -2.56 -22.19 15.25
CA ASP A 57 -2.41 -23.08 14.10
C ASP A 57 -1.87 -22.33 12.86
N ALA A 58 -1.57 -23.08 11.79
CA ALA A 58 -1.09 -22.54 10.51
C ALA A 58 -2.11 -21.61 9.84
N GLU A 59 -3.40 -21.87 9.98
CA GLU A 59 -4.44 -21.07 9.33
C GLU A 59 -4.57 -19.67 9.98
N TRP A 60 -4.43 -19.58 11.31
CA TRP A 60 -4.33 -18.29 12.01
C TRP A 60 -3.06 -17.54 11.65
N ARG A 61 -1.92 -18.23 11.53
CA ARG A 61 -0.67 -17.60 11.05
C ARG A 61 -0.86 -17.03 9.65
N LEU A 62 -1.44 -17.79 8.74
CA LEU A 62 -1.76 -17.34 7.39
C LEU A 62 -2.75 -16.17 7.37
N LEU A 63 -3.84 -16.22 8.15
CA LEU A 63 -4.82 -15.14 8.22
C LEU A 63 -4.19 -13.81 8.64
N LEU A 64 -3.29 -13.85 9.63
CA LEU A 64 -2.55 -12.66 10.07
C LEU A 64 -1.51 -12.23 9.03
N ALA A 65 -0.80 -13.16 8.40
CA ALA A 65 0.14 -12.86 7.32
C ALA A 65 -0.56 -12.19 6.11
N LEU A 66 -1.73 -12.68 5.71
CA LEU A 66 -2.56 -12.05 4.68
C LEU A 66 -2.98 -10.62 5.07
N ALA A 67 -3.31 -10.39 6.35
CA ALA A 67 -3.67 -9.06 6.85
C ALA A 67 -2.48 -8.09 6.92
N ARG A 68 -1.31 -8.56 7.37
CA ARG A 68 -0.14 -7.73 7.69
C ARG A 68 0.94 -7.66 6.62
N TYR A 69 1.12 -8.70 5.82
CA TYR A 69 2.07 -8.72 4.70
C TYR A 69 1.34 -8.58 3.37
N GLY A 70 0.21 -9.27 3.19
CA GLY A 70 -0.66 -9.08 2.03
C GLY A 70 -1.46 -7.77 2.07
N GLY A 71 -1.62 -7.16 3.25
CA GLY A 71 -2.39 -5.93 3.43
C GLY A 71 -3.88 -6.11 3.14
N LEU A 72 -4.45 -7.30 3.30
CA LEU A 72 -5.86 -7.56 2.98
C LEU A 72 -6.83 -6.95 4.00
N ARG A 73 -8.04 -6.65 3.53
CA ARG A 73 -9.18 -6.30 4.39
C ARG A 73 -9.74 -7.56 5.03
N THR A 74 -9.45 -7.74 6.30
CA THR A 74 -9.93 -8.87 7.11
C THR A 74 -11.24 -8.52 7.81
N PRO A 75 -12.28 -9.40 7.78
CA PRO A 75 -12.27 -10.79 7.30
C PRO A 75 -12.56 -11.00 5.81
N SER A 76 -13.14 -10.02 5.13
CA SER A 76 -13.84 -10.27 3.86
C SER A 76 -12.96 -10.79 2.74
N GLU A 77 -11.74 -10.27 2.58
CA GLU A 77 -10.87 -10.63 1.45
C GLU A 77 -10.16 -11.98 1.66
N PRO A 78 -9.57 -12.28 2.84
CA PRO A 78 -8.97 -13.60 3.08
C PRO A 78 -9.97 -14.75 2.93
N PHE A 79 -11.24 -14.54 3.31
CA PHE A 79 -12.26 -15.60 3.26
C PHE A 79 -12.82 -15.86 1.86
N THR A 80 -12.52 -15.00 0.89
CA THR A 80 -12.89 -15.20 -0.52
C THR A 80 -11.73 -15.69 -1.38
N LEU A 81 -10.50 -15.67 -0.86
CA LEU A 81 -9.31 -16.10 -1.60
C LEU A 81 -9.32 -17.62 -1.80
N GLN A 82 -9.11 -18.04 -3.05
CA GLN A 82 -9.06 -19.44 -3.45
C GLN A 82 -7.67 -19.81 -3.96
N TRP A 83 -7.31 -21.10 -3.88
CA TRP A 83 -6.02 -21.57 -4.39
C TRP A 83 -5.80 -21.26 -5.89
N PRO A 84 -6.81 -21.35 -6.78
CA PRO A 84 -6.66 -20.95 -8.18
C PRO A 84 -6.38 -19.46 -8.40
N ASP A 85 -6.63 -18.60 -7.42
CA ASP A 85 -6.29 -17.18 -7.49
C ASP A 85 -4.82 -16.89 -7.16
N VAL A 86 -4.08 -17.88 -6.64
CA VAL A 86 -2.65 -17.78 -6.32
C VAL A 86 -1.83 -18.22 -7.52
N ASN A 87 -1.10 -17.28 -8.12
CA ASN A 87 -0.18 -17.55 -9.22
C ASN A 87 1.25 -17.60 -8.69
N TRP A 88 1.74 -18.81 -8.44
CA TRP A 88 3.07 -19.08 -7.91
C TRP A 88 4.21 -18.75 -8.88
N GLU A 89 3.97 -18.90 -10.19
CA GLU A 89 4.97 -18.62 -11.24
C GLU A 89 5.22 -17.12 -11.43
N ARG A 90 4.17 -16.31 -11.24
CA ARG A 90 4.21 -14.85 -11.43
C ARG A 90 4.27 -14.08 -10.12
N ASP A 91 4.50 -14.76 -9.01
CA ASP A 91 4.59 -14.19 -7.67
C ASP A 91 3.47 -13.18 -7.37
N ARG A 92 2.22 -13.58 -7.61
CA ARG A 92 1.05 -12.71 -7.35
C ARG A 92 -0.22 -13.50 -7.12
N PHE A 93 -1.16 -12.89 -6.43
CA PHE A 93 -2.47 -13.48 -6.22
C PHE A 93 -3.58 -12.45 -6.47
N ARG A 94 -4.75 -12.95 -6.87
CA ARG A 94 -5.90 -12.12 -7.20
C ARG A 94 -6.82 -11.98 -6.00
N ILE A 95 -7.28 -10.76 -5.74
CA ILE A 95 -8.34 -10.50 -4.78
C ILE A 95 -9.54 -9.90 -5.49
N VAL A 96 -10.66 -10.60 -5.37
CA VAL A 96 -11.98 -10.09 -5.77
C VAL A 96 -12.60 -9.45 -4.54
N ALA A 97 -12.90 -8.15 -4.63
CA ALA A 97 -13.58 -7.38 -3.60
C ALA A 97 -15.07 -7.24 -3.96
N PRO A 98 -15.98 -8.07 -3.39
CA PRO A 98 -17.37 -8.14 -3.83
C PRO A 98 -18.16 -6.84 -3.58
N LYS A 99 -17.68 -6.01 -2.63
CA LYS A 99 -18.37 -4.80 -2.16
C LYS A 99 -17.97 -3.52 -2.89
N THR A 100 -16.98 -3.56 -3.78
CA THR A 100 -16.51 -2.40 -4.57
C THR A 100 -16.70 -2.61 -6.06
N LYS A 101 -17.90 -3.06 -6.46
CA LYS A 101 -18.39 -3.02 -7.85
C LYS A 101 -18.77 -1.59 -8.28
N HIS A 102 -17.92 -0.60 -8.02
CA HIS A 102 -18.06 0.71 -8.66
C HIS A 102 -16.87 0.89 -9.61
N ASP A 103 -17.22 1.21 -10.85
CA ASP A 103 -16.47 1.61 -12.05
C ASP A 103 -15.26 0.78 -12.51
N ASP A 104 -14.50 0.11 -11.62
CA ASP A 104 -13.22 -0.53 -11.96
C ASP A 104 -13.20 -2.07 -11.77
N GLY A 105 -14.37 -2.71 -11.70
CA GLY A 105 -14.48 -4.19 -11.71
C GLY A 105 -14.16 -4.91 -10.39
N GLY A 106 -13.63 -4.22 -9.38
CA GLY A 106 -13.51 -4.76 -8.02
C GLY A 106 -12.50 -5.91 -7.86
N GLU A 107 -11.64 -6.14 -8.84
CA GLU A 107 -10.55 -7.12 -8.77
C GLU A 107 -9.20 -6.41 -8.73
N ARG A 108 -8.22 -6.99 -8.05
CA ARG A 108 -6.84 -6.50 -8.08
C ARG A 108 -5.84 -7.64 -7.93
N TRP A 109 -4.65 -7.41 -8.47
CA TRP A 109 -3.51 -8.30 -8.27
C TRP A 109 -2.60 -7.73 -7.19
N ILE A 110 -2.19 -8.60 -6.27
CA ILE A 110 -1.29 -8.27 -5.17
C ILE A 110 -0.03 -9.12 -5.35
N PRO A 111 1.18 -8.54 -5.22
CA PRO A 111 2.40 -9.33 -5.19
C PRO A 111 2.36 -10.37 -4.07
N LEU A 112 2.85 -11.56 -4.38
CA LEU A 112 3.11 -12.61 -3.40
C LEU A 112 4.38 -12.22 -2.63
N PHE A 113 4.23 -11.32 -1.65
CA PHE A 113 5.37 -10.80 -0.91
C PHE A 113 6.18 -11.94 -0.25
N PRO A 114 7.53 -11.86 -0.25
CA PRO A 114 8.38 -12.91 0.30
C PRO A 114 8.05 -13.26 1.75
N GLU A 115 7.65 -12.26 2.56
CA GLU A 115 7.31 -12.49 3.97
C GLU A 115 6.00 -13.27 4.16
N MET A 116 5.15 -13.32 3.14
CA MET A 116 3.87 -14.01 3.17
C MET A 116 3.96 -15.43 2.60
N ARG A 117 4.84 -15.65 1.62
CA ARG A 117 4.97 -16.91 0.87
C ARG A 117 5.09 -18.16 1.78
N PRO A 118 5.95 -18.20 2.82
CA PRO A 118 6.09 -19.39 3.66
C PRO A 118 4.78 -19.84 4.32
N TYR A 119 3.91 -18.89 4.69
CA TYR A 119 2.64 -19.20 5.33
C TYR A 119 1.59 -19.70 4.33
N LEU A 120 1.67 -19.25 3.07
CA LEU A 120 0.81 -19.75 1.99
C LEU A 120 1.23 -21.16 1.57
N GLU A 121 2.53 -21.42 1.48
CA GLU A 121 3.07 -22.75 1.18
C GLU A 121 2.71 -23.75 2.28
N GLU A 122 2.96 -23.43 3.55
CA GLU A 122 2.55 -24.29 4.68
C GLU A 122 1.05 -24.60 4.67
N ALA A 123 0.22 -23.59 4.37
CA ALA A 123 -1.22 -23.79 4.31
C ALA A 123 -1.68 -24.59 3.08
N PHE A 124 -0.95 -24.50 1.97
CA PHE A 124 -1.22 -25.30 0.77
C PHE A 124 -0.86 -26.76 1.01
N ASP A 125 0.28 -27.02 1.65
CA ASP A 125 0.72 -28.38 2.00
C ASP A 125 -0.22 -29.05 3.00
N LEU A 126 -0.80 -28.28 3.92
CA LEU A 126 -1.78 -28.76 4.90
C LEU A 126 -3.21 -28.83 4.36
N ALA A 127 -3.48 -28.34 3.15
CA ALA A 127 -4.82 -28.31 2.60
C ALA A 127 -5.28 -29.72 2.20
N GLU A 128 -6.50 -30.08 2.60
CA GLU A 128 -7.12 -31.33 2.18
C GLU A 128 -7.24 -31.38 0.63
N PRO A 129 -7.06 -32.56 0.01
CA PRO A 129 -7.27 -32.71 -1.43
C PRO A 129 -8.65 -32.18 -1.87
N GLY A 130 -8.65 -31.25 -2.82
CA GLY A 130 -9.87 -30.62 -3.32
C GLY A 130 -10.37 -29.41 -2.51
N ALA A 131 -9.64 -28.99 -1.47
CA ALA A 131 -9.91 -27.71 -0.81
C ALA A 131 -9.80 -26.57 -1.83
N VAL A 132 -10.84 -25.72 -1.90
CA VAL A 132 -10.89 -24.60 -2.85
C VAL A 132 -10.35 -23.31 -2.23
N HIS A 133 -10.66 -23.08 -0.95
CA HIS A 133 -10.35 -21.82 -0.28
C HIS A 133 -9.03 -21.90 0.48
N VAL A 134 -8.29 -20.79 0.48
CA VAL A 134 -7.01 -20.66 1.20
C VAL A 134 -7.21 -20.70 2.72
N ILE A 135 -8.30 -20.09 3.20
CA ILE A 135 -8.74 -20.14 4.59
C ILE A 135 -10.03 -20.96 4.62
N THR A 136 -10.12 -22.00 5.45
CA THR A 136 -11.26 -22.93 5.50
C THR A 136 -11.93 -22.94 6.88
N ARG A 137 -11.19 -23.19 7.97
CA ARG A 137 -11.71 -23.32 9.33
C ARG A 137 -12.06 -21.98 9.97
N CYS A 138 -11.31 -20.93 9.68
CA CYS A 138 -11.57 -19.61 10.29
C CYS A 138 -12.85 -18.93 9.76
N ARG A 139 -13.59 -19.57 8.84
CA ARG A 139 -14.80 -19.05 8.21
C ARG A 139 -16.08 -19.30 9.00
N ASP A 140 -16.05 -20.18 10.00
CA ASP A 140 -17.25 -20.52 10.78
C ASP A 140 -17.84 -19.29 11.46
N ALA A 141 -19.17 -19.12 11.35
CA ALA A 141 -19.90 -17.95 11.83
C ALA A 141 -19.72 -17.68 13.35
N ASN A 142 -19.26 -18.69 14.10
CA ASN A 142 -19.01 -18.61 15.53
C ASN A 142 -17.63 -18.07 15.90
N ILE A 143 -16.72 -17.88 14.94
CA ILE A 143 -15.35 -17.41 15.22
C ILE A 143 -15.31 -15.88 15.26
N ASN A 144 -15.25 -15.33 16.47
CA ASN A 144 -14.98 -13.91 16.67
C ASN A 144 -13.49 -13.61 16.52
N LEU A 145 -13.08 -13.19 15.32
CA LEU A 145 -11.67 -12.93 15.01
C LEU A 145 -11.00 -11.91 15.94
N ARG A 146 -11.73 -10.87 16.34
CA ARG A 146 -11.20 -9.83 17.24
C ARG A 146 -10.89 -10.40 18.62
N THR A 147 -11.80 -11.20 19.16
CA THR A 147 -11.62 -11.87 20.46
C THR A 147 -10.44 -12.83 20.40
N GLN A 148 -10.32 -13.61 19.34
CA GLN A 148 -9.23 -14.57 19.21
C GLN A 148 -7.87 -13.88 19.03
N LEU A 149 -7.76 -12.85 18.18
CA LEU A 149 -6.52 -12.07 18.06
C LEU A 149 -6.14 -11.39 19.38
N THR A 150 -7.11 -10.92 20.16
CA THR A 150 -6.85 -10.38 21.50
C THR A 150 -6.23 -11.42 22.43
N ARG A 151 -6.71 -12.68 22.39
CA ARG A 151 -6.12 -13.79 23.15
C ARG A 151 -4.71 -14.13 22.67
N ILE A 152 -4.48 -14.12 21.35
CA ILE A 152 -3.15 -14.36 20.76
C ILE A 152 -2.16 -13.28 21.23
N CYS A 153 -2.53 -11.99 21.17
CA CYS A 153 -1.71 -10.91 21.73
C CYS A 153 -1.38 -11.15 23.21
N GLY A 154 -2.37 -11.59 24.01
CA GLY A 154 -2.18 -11.92 25.42
C GLY A 154 -1.16 -13.04 25.64
N ARG A 155 -1.25 -14.14 24.87
CA ARG A 155 -0.26 -15.24 24.90
C ARG A 155 1.13 -14.81 24.47
N ALA A 156 1.20 -13.92 23.48
CA ALA A 156 2.45 -13.37 22.99
C ALA A 156 3.10 -12.39 23.98
N GLY A 157 2.42 -11.99 25.06
CA GLY A 157 2.88 -10.93 25.97
C GLY A 157 2.94 -9.56 25.29
N VAL A 158 2.06 -9.32 24.31
CA VAL A 158 1.98 -8.08 23.53
C VAL A 158 0.73 -7.32 23.93
N LYS A 159 0.88 -6.01 24.20
CA LYS A 159 -0.27 -5.14 24.46
C LYS A 159 -1.14 -5.05 23.22
N THR A 160 -2.45 -5.25 23.38
CA THR A 160 -3.38 -5.09 22.25
C THR A 160 -3.41 -3.65 21.74
N TRP A 161 -3.52 -3.51 20.42
CA TRP A 161 -3.63 -2.22 19.76
C TRP A 161 -5.07 -1.93 19.29
N PRO A 162 -5.44 -0.66 19.11
CA PRO A 162 -6.75 -0.32 18.55
C PRO A 162 -6.88 -0.84 17.10
N ARG A 163 -8.11 -1.03 16.62
CA ARG A 163 -8.40 -1.39 15.21
C ARG A 163 -7.51 -2.52 14.66
N LEU A 164 -7.47 -3.63 15.41
CA LEU A 164 -6.50 -4.73 15.26
C LEU A 164 -6.08 -5.02 13.81
N PHE A 165 -7.02 -5.48 12.97
CA PHE A 165 -6.72 -5.84 11.58
C PHE A 165 -6.48 -4.64 10.67
N GLN A 166 -7.19 -3.51 10.89
CA GLN A 166 -7.00 -2.33 10.05
C GLN A 166 -5.61 -1.73 10.24
N ASN A 167 -5.07 -1.77 11.45
CA ASN A 167 -3.73 -1.27 11.74
C ASN A 167 -2.63 -2.23 11.28
N LEU A 168 -2.88 -3.55 11.20
CA LEU A 168 -1.97 -4.46 10.49
C LEU A 168 -1.82 -4.07 9.02
N ARG A 169 -2.97 -3.84 8.35
CA ARG A 169 -2.98 -3.37 6.96
C ARG A 169 -2.33 -1.99 6.80
N ALA A 170 -2.64 -1.04 7.67
CA ALA A 170 -2.06 0.31 7.60
C ALA A 170 -0.54 0.29 7.82
N SER A 171 -0.04 -0.60 8.68
CA SER A 171 1.40 -0.80 8.88
C SER A 171 2.06 -1.31 7.60
N ARG A 172 1.44 -2.28 6.91
CA ARG A 172 1.95 -2.76 5.61
C ARG A 172 1.97 -1.69 4.54
N GLU A 173 0.89 -0.91 4.47
CA GLU A 173 0.77 0.18 3.52
C GLU A 173 1.87 1.22 3.72
N THR A 174 2.20 1.55 4.97
CA THR A 174 3.30 2.46 5.32
C THR A 174 4.64 1.92 4.82
N GLU A 175 4.97 0.65 5.13
CA GLU A 175 6.21 0.01 4.68
C GLU A 175 6.33 -0.04 3.14
N LEU A 176 5.25 -0.36 2.45
CA LEU A 176 5.25 -0.42 0.99
C LEU A 176 5.42 0.96 0.36
N ALA A 177 4.82 1.99 0.94
CA ALA A 177 4.91 3.37 0.46
C ALA A 177 6.30 3.99 0.64
N GLU A 178 7.14 3.43 1.53
CA GLU A 178 8.56 3.81 1.64
C GLU A 178 9.40 3.25 0.50
N THR A 179 8.99 2.13 -0.10
CA THR A 179 9.76 1.41 -1.12
C THR A 179 9.23 1.65 -2.53
N PHE A 180 7.92 1.83 -2.69
CA PHE A 180 7.24 1.91 -3.97
C PHE A 180 6.43 3.21 -4.10
N PRO A 181 6.21 3.72 -5.33
CA PRO A 181 5.35 4.87 -5.55
C PRO A 181 3.94 4.65 -4.98
N ILE A 182 3.41 5.66 -4.30
CA ILE A 182 2.13 5.55 -3.56
C ILE A 182 0.95 5.10 -4.42
N HIS A 183 0.92 5.45 -5.71
CA HIS A 183 -0.15 5.05 -6.61
C HIS A 183 -0.12 3.54 -6.91
N VAL A 184 1.07 2.93 -6.97
CA VAL A 184 1.25 1.48 -7.16
C VAL A 184 0.79 0.73 -5.91
N VAL A 185 1.17 1.22 -4.72
CA VAL A 185 0.73 0.65 -3.44
C VAL A 185 -0.79 0.74 -3.31
N ALA A 186 -1.37 1.87 -3.70
CA ALA A 186 -2.81 2.08 -3.67
C ALA A 186 -3.55 1.11 -4.60
N GLU A 187 -3.01 0.82 -5.77
CA GLU A 187 -3.53 -0.19 -6.71
C GLU A 187 -3.48 -1.60 -6.09
N TRP A 188 -2.34 -2.02 -5.53
CA TRP A 188 -2.21 -3.34 -4.90
C TRP A 188 -3.13 -3.52 -3.69
N LEU A 189 -3.23 -2.50 -2.84
CA LEU A 189 -4.06 -2.61 -1.65
C LEU A 189 -5.54 -2.30 -1.95
N GLY A 190 -5.84 -1.71 -3.09
CA GLY A 190 -7.20 -1.40 -3.55
C GLY A 190 -7.84 -0.27 -2.74
N ASN A 191 -7.10 0.80 -2.44
CA ASN A 191 -7.65 2.05 -1.92
C ASN A 191 -7.34 3.21 -2.88
N SER A 192 -7.95 4.38 -2.67
CA SER A 192 -7.62 5.54 -3.50
C SER A 192 -6.25 6.11 -3.09
N PRO A 193 -5.47 6.69 -4.02
CA PRO A 193 -4.19 7.34 -3.69
C PRO A 193 -4.33 8.40 -2.59
N LYS A 194 -5.46 9.12 -2.55
CA LYS A 194 -5.79 10.07 -1.48
C LYS A 194 -5.94 9.38 -0.11
N THR A 195 -6.54 8.20 -0.07
CA THR A 195 -6.63 7.40 1.16
C THR A 195 -5.26 6.87 1.57
N ALA A 196 -4.46 6.44 0.61
CA ALA A 196 -3.10 5.97 0.85
C ALA A 196 -2.19 7.08 1.41
N LEU A 197 -2.29 8.30 0.86
CA LEU A 197 -1.59 9.48 1.38
C LEU A 197 -1.99 9.82 2.83
N ALA A 198 -3.26 9.61 3.21
CA ALA A 198 -3.69 9.81 4.59
C ALA A 198 -3.08 8.77 5.55
N HIS A 199 -2.81 7.54 5.10
CA HIS A 199 -2.11 6.52 5.88
C HIS A 199 -0.58 6.75 5.93
N TYR A 200 0.02 7.29 4.86
CA TYR A 200 1.42 7.68 4.77
C TYR A 200 1.85 8.71 5.84
N THR A 201 0.91 9.45 6.43
CA THR A 201 1.21 10.38 7.53
C THR A 201 1.56 9.71 8.87
N GLN A 202 1.57 8.37 8.95
CA GLN A 202 2.07 7.69 10.15
C GLN A 202 3.60 7.73 10.17
N THR A 203 4.15 8.74 10.85
CA THR A 203 5.57 8.78 11.20
C THR A 203 5.88 7.65 12.19
N THR A 204 6.86 6.82 11.86
CA THR A 204 7.34 5.72 12.71
C THR A 204 8.62 6.12 13.43
N GLU A 205 8.97 5.42 14.51
CA GLU A 205 10.26 5.63 15.20
C GLU A 205 11.46 5.41 14.26
N GLU A 206 11.31 4.49 13.31
CA GLU A 206 12.34 4.21 12.30
C GLU A 206 12.56 5.41 11.37
N HIS A 207 11.50 6.16 11.02
CA HIS A 207 11.64 7.41 10.26
C HIS A 207 12.47 8.45 11.01
N PHE A 208 12.26 8.58 12.32
CA PHE A 208 13.06 9.47 13.15
C PHE A 208 14.52 9.01 13.20
N ARG A 209 14.77 7.70 13.37
CA ARG A 209 16.12 7.11 13.39
C ARG A 209 16.86 7.37 12.09
N LEU A 210 16.24 7.07 10.94
CA LEU A 210 16.83 7.27 9.62
C LEU A 210 17.10 8.75 9.32
N ALA A 211 16.15 9.64 9.63
CA ALA A 211 16.33 11.08 9.43
C ALA A 211 17.43 11.67 10.32
N ALA A 212 17.60 11.17 11.55
CA ALA A 212 18.63 11.61 12.48
C ALA A 212 20.04 11.15 12.10
N HIS A 213 20.18 10.08 11.31
CA HIS A 213 21.48 9.46 10.95
C HIS A 213 21.84 9.65 9.47
N ASN A 214 21.36 10.73 8.86
CA ASN A 214 21.51 10.99 7.43
C ASN A 214 23.01 10.94 6.99
N PRO A 215 23.39 10.22 5.90
CA PRO A 215 24.79 10.09 5.46
C PRO A 215 25.47 11.41 5.08
N ALA A 216 24.70 12.49 4.90
CA ALA A 216 25.24 13.84 4.71
C ALA A 216 26.15 14.31 5.87
N GLN A 217 26.02 13.72 7.06
CA GLN A 217 26.92 13.98 8.20
C GLN A 217 28.20 13.11 8.19
N GLN A 218 28.22 11.99 7.47
CA GLN A 218 29.40 11.10 7.40
C GLN A 218 30.34 11.42 6.23
N ALA A 219 29.88 12.18 5.22
CA ALA A 219 30.73 12.62 4.12
C ALA A 219 31.78 13.69 4.50
N ALA A 220 31.73 14.22 5.73
CA ALA A 220 32.67 15.23 6.21
C ALA A 220 33.95 14.66 6.83
N GLU A 221 34.04 13.34 7.05
CA GLU A 221 35.21 12.68 7.63
C GLU A 221 35.78 11.61 6.70
N MET A 222 36.30 12.02 5.54
CA MET A 222 37.33 11.23 4.86
C MET A 222 38.53 12.12 4.54
N PRO A 223 39.76 11.75 4.95
CA PRO A 223 40.97 12.47 4.54
C PRO A 223 41.14 12.35 3.03
N CYS A 224 41.34 13.48 2.37
CA CYS A 224 41.68 13.54 0.95
C CYS A 224 43.03 12.85 0.72
N ALA A 225 43.02 11.67 0.10
CA ALA A 225 44.23 11.04 -0.42
C ALA A 225 44.48 11.52 -1.86
N GLU A 226 45.69 12.01 -2.11
CA GLU A 226 46.13 12.58 -3.39
C GLU A 226 46.01 11.59 -4.56
N PRO A 227 45.63 12.04 -5.78
CA PRO A 227 45.56 11.16 -6.94
C PRO A 227 46.95 10.96 -7.56
N GLN A 228 47.46 9.73 -7.52
CA GLN A 228 48.57 9.32 -8.39
C GLN A 228 48.02 9.05 -9.79
N GLY A 229 48.48 9.84 -10.76
CA GLY A 229 48.09 9.71 -12.16
C GLY A 229 48.84 8.58 -12.86
N GLU A 230 48.09 7.74 -13.58
CA GLU A 230 48.65 6.80 -14.55
C GLU A 230 48.01 7.05 -15.92
N LYS A 231 48.86 7.34 -16.91
CA LYS A 231 48.51 7.67 -18.29
C LYS A 231 48.12 6.40 -19.03
N VAL A 232 46.97 6.42 -19.70
CA VAL A 232 46.61 5.40 -20.71
C VAL A 232 46.72 6.02 -22.10
N GLU A 233 47.62 5.46 -22.92
CA GLU A 233 47.85 5.83 -24.32
C GLU A 233 46.69 5.38 -25.23
N LYS A 234 46.35 6.22 -26.21
CA LYS A 234 45.38 5.95 -27.28
C LYS A 234 46.09 5.32 -28.49
N PRO A 235 45.51 4.31 -29.16
CA PRO A 235 45.91 3.99 -30.52
C PRO A 235 45.19 4.86 -31.57
N GLU A 236 45.91 5.14 -32.64
CA GLU A 236 45.60 6.03 -33.76
C GLU A 236 44.48 5.54 -34.70
N ARG A 237 43.93 6.51 -35.44
CA ARG A 237 42.93 6.39 -36.50
C ARG A 237 43.54 5.86 -37.80
N GLU A 238 42.83 4.97 -38.49
CA GLU A 238 42.93 4.86 -39.96
C GLU A 238 41.68 5.46 -40.63
N MET A 239 41.96 6.32 -41.62
CA MET A 239 40.99 6.99 -42.48
C MET A 239 40.55 6.09 -43.64
N LEU A 240 39.24 6.08 -43.94
CA LEU A 240 38.74 5.84 -45.29
C LEU A 240 37.64 6.87 -45.60
N GLN A 241 38.00 7.83 -46.44
CA GLN A 241 37.13 8.82 -47.06
C GLN A 241 36.57 8.29 -48.38
N ALA A 242 35.39 8.84 -48.75
CA ALA A 242 34.71 8.90 -50.06
C ALA A 242 33.35 8.17 -50.01
N VAL A 243 32.18 8.75 -50.34
CA VAL A 243 31.82 9.92 -51.17
C VAL A 243 30.51 10.53 -50.64
N ALA A 244 30.40 11.86 -50.66
CA ALA A 244 29.20 12.62 -50.31
C ALA A 244 28.27 12.83 -51.52
N SER A 245 26.97 12.67 -51.32
CA SER A 245 25.82 13.23 -52.07
C SER A 245 24.55 12.85 -51.30
N SER A 246 23.58 13.69 -50.92
CA SER A 246 23.23 15.06 -51.26
C SER A 246 22.43 15.69 -50.10
N CYS A 247 22.38 17.03 -50.07
CA CYS A 247 21.73 17.85 -49.03
C CYS A 247 20.20 17.73 -48.99
N GLY A 248 19.63 17.91 -47.79
CA GLY A 248 18.21 18.22 -47.64
C GLY A 248 17.72 18.48 -46.21
N HIS A 249 17.83 19.74 -45.76
CA HIS A 249 17.07 20.41 -44.68
C HIS A 249 17.40 20.14 -43.19
N THR A 250 18.21 21.04 -42.62
CA THR A 250 18.19 21.40 -41.18
C THR A 250 17.19 22.53 -40.95
N GLN A 251 16.13 22.29 -40.18
CA GLN A 251 15.29 23.38 -39.68
C GLN A 251 16.00 24.08 -38.51
N ASN A 252 16.55 25.26 -38.80
CA ASN A 252 16.99 26.22 -37.81
C ASN A 252 15.75 26.89 -37.19
N TYR A 253 15.36 26.50 -35.99
CA TYR A 253 14.52 27.36 -35.16
C TYR A 253 15.40 28.21 -34.25
N LEU A 254 15.43 29.50 -34.55
CA LEU A 254 15.94 30.55 -33.68
C LEU A 254 15.03 30.63 -32.44
N VAL A 255 15.57 30.28 -31.28
CA VAL A 255 14.92 30.50 -29.98
C VAL A 255 14.89 32.01 -29.72
N THR A 256 13.71 32.58 -29.52
CA THR A 256 13.56 33.99 -29.13
C THR A 256 13.85 34.17 -27.62
N PRO A 257 14.43 35.30 -27.17
CA PRO A 257 14.99 35.45 -25.83
C PRO A 257 13.96 35.98 -24.83
N THR A 258 12.82 35.29 -24.66
CA THR A 258 11.79 35.71 -23.70
C THR A 258 11.36 34.54 -22.84
N GLY A 259 11.71 34.62 -21.55
CA GLY A 259 11.42 33.63 -20.53
C GLY A 259 9.93 33.46 -20.25
N PHE A 260 9.61 32.33 -19.61
CA PHE A 260 8.27 31.89 -19.25
C PHE A 260 7.66 32.73 -18.12
N GLU A 261 7.19 33.95 -18.39
CA GLU A 261 6.23 34.63 -17.52
C GLU A 261 5.18 35.39 -18.35
N PRO A 262 3.88 35.30 -18.01
CA PRO A 262 2.83 36.01 -18.74
C PRO A 262 2.80 37.50 -18.37
N VAL A 263 2.91 38.36 -19.38
CA VAL A 263 2.80 39.82 -19.22
C VAL A 263 1.33 40.21 -19.03
N SER A 264 1.00 40.81 -17.87
CA SER A 264 -0.32 41.39 -17.61
C SER A 264 -0.46 42.72 -18.36
N ARG A 265 -1.57 42.95 -19.07
CA ARG A 265 -1.85 44.24 -19.75
C ARG A 265 -2.78 45.14 -18.92
N PRO A 266 -2.64 46.48 -19.04
CA PRO A 266 -3.46 47.47 -18.35
C PRO A 266 -4.89 47.58 -18.91
#